data_AF-A0A0F9C8D2-F1
#
_entry.id   AF-A0A0F9C8D2-F1
#
_cell.length_a   1.000
_cell.length_b   1.000
_cell.length_c   1.000
_cell.angle_alpha   90.00
_cell.angle_beta   90.00
_cell.angle_gamma   90.00
#
_symmetry.space_group_name_H-M   'P 1'
#
loop_
_entity.id
_entity.type
_entity.pdbx_description
1 polymer ?
#
loop_
_entity_poly.entity_id
_entity_poly.type
_entity_poly.pdbx_seq_one_letter_code
_entity_poly.pdbx_strand_id
1 'polypeptide(L)' 'MAKYPEMEKKVCSFCSKDQSKVRKMVAGPGGVFICDECVELCGDIMFGEEGAVPKLSLEISRNPLK' A
#
# COMPACT_ATOMS: atom_id res chain seq x y z
N MET A 1 -30.47 -21.08 -3.93
CA MET A 1 -29.89 -19.78 -4.35
C MET A 1 -28.76 -19.43 -3.38
N ALA A 2 -27.67 -18.84 -3.88
CA ALA A 2 -26.27 -19.05 -3.48
C ALA A 2 -25.90 -18.79 -2.01
N LYS A 3 -25.00 -19.65 -1.49
CA LYS A 3 -24.54 -19.79 -0.10
C LYS A 3 -23.11 -19.25 0.13
N TYR A 4 -22.75 -18.12 -0.45
CA TYR A 4 -21.45 -17.49 -0.14
C TYR A 4 -21.63 -15.98 -0.01
N PRO A 5 -21.49 -15.42 1.21
CA PRO A 5 -21.39 -13.97 1.34
C PRO A 5 -20.16 -13.53 0.56
N GLU A 6 -20.41 -12.57 -0.31
CA GLU A 6 -19.46 -11.83 -1.12
C GLU A 6 -18.07 -11.79 -0.49
N MET A 7 -17.13 -12.54 -1.08
CA MET A 7 -15.72 -12.45 -0.74
C MET A 7 -15.32 -11.01 -1.08
N GLU A 8 -15.29 -10.15 -0.05
CA GLU A 8 -15.00 -8.72 -0.18
C GLU A 8 -13.65 -8.58 -0.86
N LYS A 9 -13.69 -8.40 -2.19
CA LYS A 9 -12.51 -8.32 -3.03
C LYS A 9 -11.85 -6.99 -2.69
N LYS A 10 -10.77 -7.06 -1.92
CA LYS A 10 -9.89 -5.93 -1.66
C LYS A 10 -9.23 -5.54 -2.97
N VAL A 11 -9.72 -4.46 -3.55
CA VAL A 11 -9.26 -3.89 -4.82
C VAL A 11 -8.64 -2.54 -4.55
N CYS A 12 -7.50 -2.27 -5.20
CA CYS A 12 -6.86 -0.97 -5.12
C CYS A 12 -7.79 0.08 -5.72
N SER A 13 -8.07 1.15 -4.97
CA SER A 13 -8.95 2.24 -5.39
C SER A 13 -8.36 3.08 -6.53
N PHE A 14 -7.08 2.92 -6.85
CA PHE A 14 -6.36 3.70 -7.87
C PHE A 14 -6.18 2.94 -9.19
N CYS A 15 -5.74 1.68 -9.13
CA CYS A 15 -5.47 0.86 -10.33
C CYS A 15 -6.47 -0.29 -10.53
N SER A 16 -7.44 -0.47 -9.62
CA SER A 16 -8.47 -1.51 -9.66
C SER A 16 -7.93 -2.95 -9.68
N LYS A 17 -6.65 -3.16 -9.38
CA LYS A 17 -6.06 -4.50 -9.20
C LYS A 17 -6.53 -5.11 -7.89
N ASP A 18 -6.79 -6.41 -7.92
CA ASP A 18 -7.09 -7.19 -6.72
C ASP A 18 -5.82 -7.49 -5.90
N GLN A 19 -6.02 -7.84 -4.62
CA GLN A 19 -4.93 -8.20 -3.70
C GLN A 19 -3.99 -9.30 -4.23
N SER A 20 -4.46 -10.19 -5.11
CA SER A 20 -3.64 -11.29 -5.65
C SER A 20 -2.70 -10.84 -6.77
N LYS A 21 -2.94 -9.67 -7.37
CA LYS A 21 -2.15 -9.09 -8.47
C LYS A 21 -1.09 -8.09 -8.00
N VAL A 22 -1.01 -7.82 -6.71
CA VAL A 22 -0.08 -6.85 -6.13
C VAL A 22 0.69 -7.49 -4.98
N ARG A 23 1.90 -7.02 -4.71
CA ARG A 23 2.74 -7.60 -3.66
C ARG A 23 2.27 -7.16 -2.28
N LYS A 24 1.82 -5.91 -2.15
CA LYS A 24 1.25 -5.38 -0.91
C LYS A 24 0.01 -4.55 -1.19
N MET A 25 -0.94 -4.62 -0.26
CA MET A 25 -2.15 -3.79 -0.26
C MET A 25 -2.36 -3.24 1.14
N VAL A 26 -2.50 -1.92 1.24
CA VAL A 26 -2.73 -1.18 2.47
C VAL A 26 -4.21 -0.83 2.54
N ALA A 27 -4.85 -1.15 3.67
CA ALA A 27 -6.23 -0.76 3.95
C ALA A 27 -6.24 0.59 4.69
N GLY A 28 -7.03 1.52 4.18
CA GLY A 28 -7.32 2.81 4.81
C GLY A 28 -8.70 2.83 5.49
N PRO A 29 -8.99 3.87 6.28
CA PRO A 29 -10.34 4.08 6.82
C PRO A 29 -11.35 4.25 5.67
N GLY A 30 -12.60 3.83 5.91
CA GLY A 30 -13.69 3.99 4.93
C GLY A 30 -13.66 3.01 3.75
N GLY A 31 -12.95 1.88 3.86
CA GLY A 31 -12.95 0.86 2.80
C GLY A 31 -12.12 1.22 1.57
N VAL A 32 -11.17 2.15 1.72
CA VAL A 32 -10.22 2.54 0.67
C VAL A 32 -9.00 1.61 0.73
N PHE A 33 -8.49 1.19 -0.41
CA PHE A 33 -7.29 0.37 -0.49
C PHE A 33 -6.30 0.95 -1.50
N ILE A 34 -5.01 0.85 -1.19
CA ILE A 34 -3.93 1.26 -2.10
C ILE A 34 -2.86 0.18 -2.17
N CYS A 35 -2.36 -0.14 -3.37
CA CYS A 35 -1.30 -1.12 -3.56
C CYS A 35 0.10 -0.48 -3.57
N ASP A 36 1.15 -1.30 -3.44
CA ASP A 36 2.53 -0.80 -3.42
C ASP A 36 2.94 -0.05 -4.69
N GLU A 37 2.55 -0.56 -5.86
CA GLU A 37 2.83 0.12 -7.14
C GLU A 37 2.22 1.54 -7.20
N CYS A 38 0.99 1.71 -6.70
CA CYS A 38 0.34 3.01 -6.69
C CYS A 38 0.97 3.96 -5.67
N VAL A 39 1.46 3.46 -4.54
CA VAL A 39 2.21 4.29 -3.58
C VAL A 39 3.50 4.80 -4.18
N GLU A 40 4.27 3.94 -4.88
CA GLU A 40 5.51 4.32 -5.55
C GLU A 40 5.23 5.36 -6.65
N LEU A 41 4.27 5.09 -7.55
CA LEU A 41 3.88 6.03 -8.60
C LEU A 41 3.40 7.37 -8.04
N CYS A 42 2.58 7.37 -7.00
CA CYS A 42 2.14 8.60 -6.34
C CYS A 42 3.33 9.35 -5.72
N GLY A 43 4.31 8.64 -5.15
CA GLY A 43 5.54 9.23 -4.64
C GLY A 43 6.31 9.96 -5.75
N ASP A 44 6.52 9.30 -6.89
CA ASP A 44 7.23 9.87 -8.04
C ASP A 44 6.52 11.13 -8.57
N ILE A 45 5.18 11.10 -8.66
CA ILE A 45 4.37 12.24 -9.11
C ILE A 45 4.44 13.40 -8.10
N MET A 46 4.43 13.12 -6.79
CA MET A 46 4.38 14.14 -5.75
C MET A 46 5.73 14.81 -5.49
N PHE A 47 6.82 14.07 -5.56
CA PHE A 47 8.14 14.54 -5.14
C PHE A 47 9.12 14.73 -6.30
N GLY A 48 8.75 14.35 -7.53
CA GLY A 48 9.61 14.46 -8.71
C GLY A 48 10.83 13.53 -8.65
N GLU A 49 11.67 13.56 -9.69
CA GLU A 49 12.88 12.71 -9.79
C GLU A 49 13.94 13.04 -8.70
N GLU A 50 13.84 14.20 -8.06
CA GLU A 50 14.69 14.67 -6.96
C GLU A 50 14.23 14.23 -5.57
N GLY A 51 13.04 13.63 -5.48
CA GLY A 51 12.36 13.27 -4.25
C GLY A 51 12.18 11.77 -4.07
N ALA A 52 13.25 11.00 -4.29
CA ALA A 52 13.29 9.62 -3.83
C ALA A 52 12.99 9.62 -2.33
N VAL A 53 11.82 9.13 -1.93
CA VAL A 53 11.53 8.80 -0.53
C VAL A 53 12.70 7.95 -0.05
N PRO A 54 13.49 8.41 0.93
CA PRO A 54 14.59 7.61 1.43
C PRO A 54 13.97 6.29 1.87
N LYS A 55 14.39 5.20 1.22
CA LYS A 55 14.00 3.84 1.60
C LYS A 55 14.26 3.72 3.09
N LEU A 56 13.17 3.86 3.84
CA LEU A 56 13.00 3.68 5.26
C LEU A 56 14.32 3.30 5.94
N SER A 57 15.04 4.30 6.48
CA SER A 57 16.06 4.04 7.49
C SER A 57 15.40 3.18 8.55
N LEU A 58 15.72 1.89 8.54
CA LEU A 58 15.35 0.91 9.54
C LEU A 58 16.16 1.15 10.84
N GLU A 59 16.27 2.41 11.26
CA GLU A 59 17.05 2.85 12.43
C GLU A 59 16.18 3.49 13.52
N ILE A 60 14.86 3.32 13.48
CA ILE A 60 14.04 3.55 14.66
C ILE A 60 13.89 2.23 15.42
N SER A 61 14.63 2.15 16.53
CA SER A 61 14.62 1.10 17.57
C SER A 61 15.59 -0.08 17.41
N ARG A 62 16.89 0.22 17.49
CA ARG A 62 17.74 -0.52 18.43
C ARG A 62 18.17 0.43 19.53
N ASN A 63 17.29 0.64 20.52
CA ASN A 63 17.73 1.02 21.85
C ASN A 63 17.77 -0.23 22.75
N PRO A 64 18.88 -0.97 22.83
CA PRO A 64 19.15 -1.84 23.95
C PRO A 64 20.09 -1.08 24.90
N LEU A 65 19.50 -0.40 25.89
CA LEU A 65 20.15 -0.10 27.17
C LEU A 65 21.57 0.49 27.10
N LYS A 66 21.66 1.82 27.01
CA LYS A 66 22.65 2.63 27.73
C LYS A 66 21.93 3.82 28.35
#